data_AF-A0A362X1Z9-F1
#
_entry.id   AF-A0A362X1Z9-F1
#
_cell.length_a   1.000
_cell.length_b   1.000
_cell.length_c   1.000
_cell.angle_alpha   90.00
_cell.angle_beta   90.00
_cell.angle_gamma   90.00
#
_symmetry.space_group_name_H-M   'P 1'
#
loop_
_entity.id
_entity.type
_entity.pdbx_description
1 polymer ?
#
loop_
_entity_poly.entity_id
_entity_poly.type
_entity_poly.pdbx_seq_one_letter_code
_entity_poly.pdbx_strand_id
1 'polypeptide(L)'
;MKKINLNHRFLKPFKNIYILILVVFVVWMIFFDSNSWFIHNELNNEIDDLKAEKEYYQKGKEKDEKEFKKLSSQEGLEKFAREEYYMKRENEEIFIIEYEDSIKTKDNE
;
A
#
# COMPACT_ATOMS: atom_id res chain seq x y z
N MET A 1 15.59 -6.79 56.03
CA MET A 1 15.26 -5.53 55.33
C MET A 1 16.56 -4.79 55.01
N LYS A 2 16.92 -4.69 53.72
CA LYS A 2 18.17 -4.05 53.26
C LYS A 2 17.96 -2.54 53.27
N LYS A 3 18.66 -1.80 54.14
CA LYS A 3 18.63 -0.33 54.14
C LYS A 3 19.37 0.17 52.90
N ILE A 4 18.64 0.83 52.02
CA ILE A 4 19.19 1.50 50.84
C ILE A 4 19.88 2.77 51.35
N ASN A 5 21.22 2.74 51.44
CA ASN A 5 22.01 3.94 51.76
C ASN A 5 22.10 4.82 50.51
N LEU A 6 21.14 5.73 50.37
CA LEU A 6 21.13 6.71 49.28
C LEU A 6 22.06 7.87 49.65
N ASN A 7 23.18 7.98 48.93
CA ASN A 7 24.22 8.98 49.19
C ASN A 7 23.63 10.41 49.15
N HIS A 8 23.63 11.11 50.28
CA HIS A 8 23.00 12.43 50.49
C HIS A 8 23.55 13.55 49.58
N ARG A 9 24.68 13.33 48.92
CA ARG A 9 25.26 14.27 47.93
C ARG A 9 24.47 14.31 46.62
N PHE A 10 23.87 13.19 46.19
CA PHE A 10 23.05 13.09 44.98
C PHE A 10 21.58 13.53 45.21
N LEU A 11 21.16 13.69 46.47
CA LEU A 11 19.82 14.15 46.84
C LEU A 11 19.67 15.67 46.94
N LYS A 12 20.77 16.44 46.82
CA LYS A 12 20.74 17.92 46.82
C LYS A 12 19.84 18.53 45.72
N PRO A 13 19.87 18.07 44.45
CA PRO A 13 18.95 18.60 43.42
C PRO A 13 17.49 18.17 43.64
N PHE A 14 17.24 17.02 44.28
CA PHE A 14 15.88 16.53 44.59
C PHE A 14 15.16 17.30 45.70
N LYS A 15 15.85 18.20 46.43
CA LYS A 15 15.19 19.12 47.36
C LYS A 15 14.56 20.33 46.67
N ASN A 16 14.92 20.61 45.42
CA ASN A 16 14.36 21.72 44.67
C ASN A 16 13.14 21.24 43.87
N ILE A 17 11.95 21.68 44.29
CA ILE A 17 10.67 21.34 43.65
C ILE A 17 10.66 21.68 42.15
N TYR A 18 11.38 22.74 41.74
CA TYR A 18 11.48 23.14 40.33
C TYR A 18 12.24 22.13 39.48
N ILE A 19 13.30 21.50 40.02
CA ILE A 19 14.07 20.47 39.32
C ILE A 19 13.23 19.20 39.19
N LEU A 20 12.49 18.84 40.23
CA LEU A 20 11.59 17.67 40.19
C LEU A 20 10.50 17.85 39.14
N ILE A 21 9.84 19.01 39.12
CA ILE A 21 8.81 19.34 38.11
C ILE A 21 9.41 19.31 36.71
N LEU A 22 10.60 19.89 36.51
CA LEU A 22 11.28 19.89 35.22
C LEU A 22 11.63 18.47 34.75
N VAL A 23 12.12 17.61 35.64
CA VAL A 23 12.41 16.20 35.28
C VAL A 23 11.13 15.45 34.91
N VAL A 24 10.05 15.62 35.68
CA VAL A 24 8.75 15.02 35.35
C VAL A 24 8.24 15.55 34.01
N PHE A 25 8.39 16.86 33.75
CA PHE A 25 8.01 17.48 32.49
C PHE A 25 8.82 16.94 31.31
N VAL A 26 10.13 16.80 31.44
CA VAL A 26 10.99 16.22 30.39
C VAL A 26 10.64 14.76 30.14
N VAL A 27 10.39 13.96 31.19
CA VAL A 27 9.94 12.58 31.06
C VAL A 27 8.57 12.52 30.37
N TRP A 28 7.64 13.42 30.71
CA TRP A 28 6.37 13.55 30.00
C TRP A 28 6.59 13.84 28.52
N MET A 29 7.38 14.86 28.20
CA MET A 29 7.68 15.26 26.82
C MET A 29 8.36 14.16 25.98
N ILE A 30 9.03 13.19 26.61
CA ILE A 30 9.68 12.08 25.89
C ILE A 30 8.75 10.88 25.69
N PHE A 31 7.93 10.55 26.70
CA PHE A 31 7.14 9.31 26.72
C PHE A 31 5.67 9.49 26.37
N PHE A 32 5.05 10.60 26.78
CA PHE A 32 3.61 10.83 26.68
C PHE A 32 3.26 11.96 25.70
N ASP A 33 4.21 12.80 25.32
CA ASP A 33 4.00 13.85 24.32
C ASP A 33 4.08 13.30 22.88
N SER A 34 3.45 14.00 21.94
CA SER A 34 3.24 13.58 20.55
C SER A 34 4.52 13.39 19.73
N ASN A 35 5.69 13.73 20.27
CA ASN A 35 6.98 13.48 19.64
C ASN A 35 7.61 12.14 20.06
N SER A 36 6.77 11.18 20.47
CA SER A 36 7.22 9.84 20.86
C SER A 36 7.88 9.11 19.67
N TRP A 37 8.91 8.32 19.97
CA TRP A 37 9.59 7.47 18.99
C TRP A 37 8.63 6.51 18.25
N PHE A 38 7.55 6.10 18.93
CA PHE A 38 6.53 5.22 18.37
C PHE A 38 5.82 5.85 17.18
N ILE A 39 5.46 7.13 17.29
CA ILE A 39 4.79 7.90 16.24
C ILE A 39 5.69 8.00 15.01
N HIS A 40 6.98 8.32 15.18
CA HIS A 40 7.92 8.36 14.06
C HIS A 40 8.07 7.01 13.34
N ASN A 41 8.02 5.90 14.08
CA ASN A 41 8.04 4.57 13.47
C ASN A 41 6.76 4.27 12.68
N GLU A 42 5.60 4.61 13.23
CA GLU A 42 4.31 4.48 12.54
C GLU A 42 4.27 5.32 11.25
N LEU A 43 4.69 6.58 11.32
CA LEU A 43 4.76 7.45 10.13
C LEU A 43 5.75 6.91 9.08
N ASN A 44 6.90 6.36 9.48
CA ASN A 44 7.85 5.78 8.53
C ASN A 44 7.26 4.56 7.81
N ASN A 45 6.52 3.71 8.53
CA ASN A 45 5.82 2.60 7.91
C ASN A 45 4.75 3.11 6.93
N GLU A 46 3.94 4.09 7.33
CA GLU A 46 2.93 4.69 6.45
C GLU A 46 3.57 5.31 5.19
N ILE A 47 4.73 5.96 5.33
CA ILE A 47 5.50 6.48 4.19
C ILE A 47 5.91 5.36 3.24
N ASP A 48 6.36 4.22 3.76
CA ASP A 48 6.80 3.10 2.93
C ASP A 48 5.62 2.38 2.26
N ASP A 49 4.49 2.25 2.95
CA ASP A 49 3.24 1.76 2.37
C ASP A 49 2.74 2.65 1.23
N LEU A 50 2.73 3.97 1.44
CA LEU A 50 2.36 4.95 0.41
C LEU A 50 3.31 4.91 -0.81
N LYS A 51 4.61 4.68 -0.60
CA LYS A 51 5.56 4.51 -1.70
C LYS A 51 5.27 3.23 -2.48
N ALA A 52 5.00 2.12 -1.80
CA ALA A 52 4.67 0.86 -2.44
C ALA A 52 3.38 0.97 -3.26
N GLU A 53 2.36 1.61 -2.72
CA GLU A 53 1.10 1.89 -3.41
C GLU A 53 1.32 2.78 -4.64
N LYS A 54 2.13 3.84 -4.50
CA LYS A 54 2.51 4.70 -5.63
C LYS A 54 3.20 3.90 -6.74
N GLU A 55 4.16 3.04 -6.38
CA GLU A 55 4.87 2.21 -7.36
C GLU A 55 3.93 1.22 -8.07
N TYR A 56 3.01 0.61 -7.33
CA TYR A 56 1.98 -0.27 -7.88
C TYR A 56 1.13 0.44 -8.95
N TYR A 57 0.59 1.62 -8.64
CA TYR A 57 -0.22 2.37 -9.62
C TYR A 57 0.59 2.88 -10.80
N GLN A 58 1.86 3.27 -10.59
CA GLN A 58 2.73 3.68 -11.69
C GLN A 58 2.95 2.53 -12.68
N LYS A 59 3.21 1.32 -12.19
CA LYS A 59 3.33 0.11 -13.03
C LYS A 59 2.01 -0.23 -13.74
N GLY A 60 0.89 -0.12 -13.04
CA GLY A 60 -0.45 -0.30 -13.63
C GLY A 60 -0.68 0.67 -14.79
N LYS A 61 -0.42 1.96 -14.57
CA LYS A 61 -0.54 3.00 -15.59
C LYS A 61 0.34 2.73 -16.82
N GLU A 62 1.58 2.29 -16.63
CA GLU A 62 2.46 1.96 -17.76
C GLU A 62 1.93 0.77 -18.58
N LYS A 63 1.34 -0.22 -17.91
CA LYS A 63 0.71 -1.36 -18.58
C LYS A 63 -0.51 -0.90 -19.38
N ASP A 64 -1.39 -0.12 -18.74
CA ASP A 64 -2.61 0.38 -19.35
C ASP A 64 -2.30 1.28 -20.55
N GLU A 65 -1.27 2.12 -20.47
CA GLU A 65 -0.85 2.98 -21.58
C GLU A 65 -0.36 2.15 -22.78
N LYS A 66 0.32 1.03 -22.53
CA LYS A 66 0.75 0.10 -23.59
C LYS A 66 -0.44 -0.58 -24.25
N GLU A 67 -1.43 -1.02 -23.47
CA GLU A 67 -2.65 -1.63 -23.99
C GLU A 67 -3.51 -0.61 -24.74
N PHE A 68 -3.68 0.58 -24.18
CA PHE A 68 -4.37 1.70 -24.81
C PHE A 68 -3.76 2.05 -26.17
N LYS A 69 -2.42 2.12 -26.26
CA LYS A 69 -1.74 2.37 -27.54
C LYS A 69 -2.06 1.29 -28.59
N LYS A 70 -2.12 0.01 -28.19
CA LYS A 70 -2.54 -1.07 -29.10
C LYS A 70 -3.97 -0.84 -29.60
N LEU A 71 -4.90 -0.55 -28.70
CA LEU A 71 -6.31 -0.29 -29.02
C LEU A 71 -6.55 1.02 -29.79
N SER A 72 -5.68 2.01 -29.65
CA SER A 72 -5.79 3.30 -30.34
C SER A 72 -5.50 3.22 -31.84
N SER A 73 -4.84 2.15 -32.28
CA SER A 73 -4.62 1.88 -33.70
C SER A 73 -5.88 1.30 -34.34
N GLN A 74 -6.15 1.62 -35.60
CA GLN A 74 -7.31 1.07 -36.31
C GLN A 74 -7.27 -0.46 -36.39
N GLU A 75 -6.09 -1.03 -36.61
CA GLU A 75 -5.87 -2.48 -36.65
C GLU A 75 -6.09 -3.13 -35.27
N GLY A 76 -5.58 -2.53 -34.20
CA GLY A 76 -5.76 -3.06 -32.85
C GLY A 76 -7.21 -2.95 -32.37
N LEU A 77 -7.92 -1.88 -32.74
CA LEU A 77 -9.35 -1.74 -32.45
C LEU A 77 -10.18 -2.75 -33.24
N GLU A 78 -9.90 -2.94 -34.52
CA GLU A 78 -10.57 -3.96 -35.34
C GLU A 78 -10.33 -5.36 -34.80
N LYS A 79 -9.08 -5.68 -34.42
CA LYS A 79 -8.72 -6.94 -33.79
C LYS A 79 -9.51 -7.19 -32.50
N PHE A 80 -9.55 -6.20 -31.61
CA PHE A 80 -10.31 -6.29 -30.35
C PHE A 80 -11.81 -6.48 -30.59
N ALA A 81 -12.40 -5.71 -31.53
CA ALA A 81 -13.80 -5.85 -31.90
C ALA A 81 -14.14 -7.23 -32.48
N ARG A 82 -13.20 -7.86 -33.18
CA ARG A 82 -13.36 -9.21 -33.75
C ARG A 82 -13.17 -10.33 -32.72
N GLU A 83 -12.19 -10.22 -31.84
CA GLU A 83 -11.86 -11.25 -30.86
C GLU A 83 -12.86 -11.26 -29.69
N GLU A 84 -13.21 -10.09 -29.14
CA GLU A 84 -14.07 -10.00 -27.95
C GLU A 84 -15.56 -9.89 -28.28
N TYR A 85 -15.89 -9.25 -29.41
CA TYR A 85 -17.28 -8.94 -29.76
C TYR A 85 -17.75 -9.61 -31.06
N TYR A 86 -16.89 -10.40 -31.73
CA TYR A 86 -17.21 -11.08 -32.99
C TYR A 86 -17.79 -10.14 -34.06
N MET A 87 -17.38 -8.86 -34.06
CA MET A 87 -17.87 -7.89 -35.03
C MET A 87 -17.40 -8.24 -36.44
N LYS A 88 -18.27 -8.01 -37.43
CA LYS A 88 -18.02 -8.29 -38.84
C LYS A 88 -18.35 -7.08 -39.71
N ARG A 89 -17.76 -7.02 -40.90
CA ARG A 89 -18.17 -6.05 -41.93
C ARG A 89 -19.46 -6.52 -42.61
N GLU A 90 -20.18 -5.59 -43.26
CA GLU A 90 -21.45 -5.89 -43.92
C GLU A 90 -21.34 -6.99 -44.99
N ASN A 91 -20.21 -7.06 -45.70
CA ASN A 91 -19.94 -8.04 -46.76
C ASN A 91 -19.04 -9.20 -46.28
N GLU A 92 -19.11 -9.54 -44.99
CA GLU A 92 -18.27 -10.58 -44.38
C GLU A 92 -19.14 -11.64 -43.67
N GLU A 93 -18.76 -12.91 -43.84
CA GLU A 93 -19.34 -14.07 -43.14
C GLU A 93 -18.31 -14.61 -42.15
N ILE A 94 -18.70 -14.71 -40.87
CA ILE A 94 -17.86 -15.27 -39.81
C ILE A 94 -18.35 -16.68 -39.48
N PHE A 95 -17.42 -17.64 -39.48
CA PHE A 95 -17.66 -19.00 -39.02
C PHE A 95 -16.97 -19.19 -37.67
N ILE A 96 -17.75 -19.47 -36.62
CA ILE A 96 -17.23 -19.84 -35.31
C ILE A 96 -17.10 -21.37 -35.29
N ILE A 97 -15.89 -21.88 -35.09
CA ILE A 97 -15.61 -23.32 -35.05
C ILE A 97 -15.42 -23.72 -33.59
N GLU A 98 -16.36 -24.52 -33.09
CA GLU A 98 -16.29 -25.13 -31.76
C GLU A 98 -16.10 -26.63 -31.90
N TYR A 99 -15.15 -27.19 -31.14
CA TYR A 99 -14.92 -28.63 -31.07
C TYR A 99 -15.76 -29.22 -29.93
N GLU A 100 -16.36 -30.40 -30.12
CA GLU A 100 -17.21 -31.06 -29.10
C GLU A 100 -16.51 -31.19 -27.74
N ASP A 101 -15.20 -31.47 -27.75
CA ASP A 101 -14.36 -31.60 -26.54
C ASP A 101 -14.21 -30.29 -25.74
N SER A 102 -14.49 -29.14 -26.36
CA SER A 102 -14.36 -27.81 -25.75
C SER A 102 -15.67 -27.31 -25.12
N ILE A 103 -16.77 -28.04 -25.31
CA ILE A 103 -18.11 -27.65 -24.85
C ILE A 103 -18.34 -28.21 -23.45
N LYS A 104 -18.64 -27.34 -22.47
CA LYS A 104 -19.13 -27.78 -21.16
C LYS A 104 -20.57 -28.29 -21.30
N THR A 105 -20.72 -29.58 -21.55
CA THR A 105 -21.99 -30.30 -21.46
C THR A 105 -22.26 -30.75 -20.02
N LYS A 106 -23.53 -31.00 -19.67
CA LYS A 106 -23.94 -31.46 -18.33
C LYS A 106 -23.29 -32.78 -17.87
N ASP A 107 -22.67 -33.51 -18.80
CA ASP A 107 -21.96 -34.76 -18.52
C ASP A 107 -20.49 -34.54 -18.09
N ASN A 108 -19.99 -33.30 -18.16
CA ASN A 108 -18.62 -32.89 -17.83
C ASN A 108 -18.57 -31.76 -16.76
N GLU A 109 -19.50 -31.77 -15.79
CA GLU A 109 -19.43 -30.99 -14.53
C GLU A 109 -18.85 -31.83 -13.38
#